data_AF-A0A914G5S1-F1
#
_entry.id   AF-A0A914G5S1-F1
#
_cell.length_a   1.000
_cell.length_b   1.000
_cell.length_c   1.000
_cell.angle_alpha   90.00
_cell.angle_beta   90.00
_cell.angle_gamma   90.00
#
_symmetry.space_group_name_H-M   'P 1'
#
loop_
_entity.id
_entity.type
_entity.pdbx_description
1 polymer ?
#
loop_
_entity_poly.entity_id
_entity_poly.type
_entity_poly.pdbx_seq_one_letter_code
_entity_poly.pdbx_strand_id
1 'polypeptide(L)'
;MVKDNLWYGYDDVQSVTGKMTWLKENGFGGAFAWTLDFDDFTGQCGSRYPLLNAIQNGLASGPQPSPPPTSNQTTTRPPTARPPITQSPPSQKTTTTPSRPITQNPNQ
;
A
#
# COMPACT_ATOMS: atom_id res chain seq x y z
N MET A 1 -11.05 -20.05 1.77
CA MET A 1 -12.42 -20.27 2.30
C MET A 1 -13.34 -20.70 1.16
N VAL A 2 -14.27 -21.62 1.40
CA VAL A 2 -15.31 -22.03 0.43
C VAL A 2 -16.68 -21.75 1.03
N LYS A 3 -17.56 -21.12 0.26
CA LYS A 3 -18.96 -20.92 0.62
C LYS A 3 -19.82 -21.12 -0.61
N ASP A 4 -20.77 -22.06 -0.53
CA ASP A 4 -21.56 -22.52 -1.68
C ASP A 4 -20.64 -22.94 -2.83
N ASN A 5 -20.87 -22.40 -4.03
CA ASN A 5 -20.03 -22.65 -5.21
C ASN A 5 -18.94 -21.57 -5.41
N LEU A 6 -18.58 -20.83 -4.37
CA LEU A 6 -17.58 -19.75 -4.43
C LEU A 6 -16.34 -20.11 -3.59
N TRP A 7 -15.16 -19.80 -4.17
CA TRP A 7 -13.87 -19.96 -3.53
C TRP A 7 -13.21 -18.60 -3.32
N TYR A 8 -12.68 -18.38 -2.12
CA TYR A 8 -11.99 -17.16 -1.74
C TYR A 8 -10.58 -17.50 -1.25
N GLY A 9 -9.58 -16.91 -1.91
CA GLY A 9 -8.18 -16.94 -1.51
C GLY A 9 -7.77 -15.58 -0.99
N TYR A 10 -7.24 -15.52 0.22
CA TYR A 10 -6.80 -14.30 0.88
C TYR A 10 -5.75 -14.64 1.93
N ASP A 11 -5.09 -13.60 2.43
CA ASP A 11 -4.21 -13.68 3.59
C ASP A 11 -5.01 -13.36 4.87
N ASP A 12 -4.70 -14.11 5.92
CA ASP A 12 -5.17 -13.91 7.28
C ASP A 12 -3.98 -13.68 8.23
N VAL A 13 -4.26 -13.44 9.51
CA VAL A 13 -3.21 -13.17 10.51
C VAL A 13 -2.20 -14.32 10.59
N GLN A 14 -2.64 -15.58 10.47
CA GLN A 14 -1.76 -16.75 10.57
C GLN A 14 -0.80 -16.82 9.38
N SER A 15 -1.32 -16.71 8.16
CA SER A 15 -0.53 -16.73 6.93
C SER A 15 0.43 -15.54 6.83
N VAL A 16 -0.01 -14.33 7.21
CA VAL A 16 0.88 -13.16 7.28
C VAL A 16 2.00 -13.37 8.30
N THR A 17 1.69 -13.91 9.48
CA THR A 17 2.72 -14.23 10.49
C THR A 17 3.75 -15.22 9.93
N GLY A 18 3.29 -16.28 9.26
CA GLY A 18 4.17 -17.24 8.57
C GLY A 18 5.04 -16.59 7.50
N LYS A 19 4.48 -15.68 6.69
CA LYS A 19 5.24 -14.89 5.70
C LYS A 19 6.29 -14.00 6.36
N MET A 20 6.01 -13.40 7.52
CA MET A 20 6.99 -12.58 8.24
C MET A 20 8.15 -13.40 8.80
N THR A 21 7.88 -14.62 9.28
CA THR A 21 8.94 -15.57 9.66
C THR A 21 9.82 -15.91 8.47
N TRP A 22 9.23 -16.33 7.35
CA TRP A 22 9.96 -16.63 6.12
C TRP A 22 10.77 -15.42 5.61
N LEU A 23 10.17 -14.24 5.64
CA LEU A 23 10.81 -12.99 5.21
C LEU A 23 12.12 -12.74 5.98
N LYS A 24 12.10 -12.91 7.30
CA LYS A 24 13.27 -12.75 8.17
C LYS A 24 14.31 -13.85 7.95
N GLU A 25 13.89 -15.11 7.85
CA GLU A 25 14.79 -16.25 7.59
C GLU A 25 15.57 -16.09 6.28
N ASN A 26 14.99 -15.39 5.30
CA ASN A 26 15.61 -15.15 4.00
C ASN A 26 16.30 -13.77 3.90
N GLY A 27 16.34 -12.99 4.97
CA GLY A 27 17.09 -11.72 5.01
C GLY A 27 16.55 -10.62 4.10
N PHE A 28 15.25 -10.63 3.79
CA PHE A 28 14.64 -9.55 3.00
C PHE A 28 14.51 -8.25 3.80
N GLY A 29 14.53 -7.11 3.10
CA GLY A 29 14.57 -5.78 3.73
C GLY A 29 13.24 -5.29 4.34
N GLY A 30 12.12 -5.93 4.04
CA GLY A 30 10.82 -5.53 4.57
C GLY A 30 9.63 -6.11 3.80
N ALA A 31 8.43 -5.82 4.28
CA ALA A 31 7.17 -6.25 3.67
C ALA A 31 6.47 -5.07 2.99
N PHE A 32 5.71 -5.36 1.94
CA PHE A 32 4.83 -4.41 1.27
C PHE A 32 3.40 -4.92 1.33
N ALA A 33 2.44 -4.02 1.59
CA ALA A 33 1.02 -4.33 1.64
C ALA A 33 0.27 -3.49 0.60
N TRP A 34 -0.57 -4.17 -0.17
CA TRP A 34 -1.55 -3.53 -1.05
C TRP A 34 -2.95 -3.94 -0.55
N THR A 35 -3.70 -3.06 0.12
CA THR A 35 -3.42 -1.67 0.53
C THR A 35 -3.88 -1.45 1.97
N LEU A 36 -3.64 -0.24 2.50
CA LEU A 36 -4.07 0.16 3.84
C LEU A 36 -5.59 0.09 4.03
N ASP A 37 -6.36 0.45 3.01
CA ASP A 37 -7.82 0.55 3.03
C ASP A 37 -8.53 -0.80 2.85
N PHE A 38 -7.80 -1.86 2.46
CA PHE A 38 -8.35 -3.22 2.34
C PHE A 38 -8.09 -4.10 3.56
N ASP A 39 -7.31 -3.62 4.54
CA ASP A 39 -7.26 -4.24 5.86
C ASP A 39 -8.53 -3.86 6.66
N ASP A 40 -8.80 -4.51 7.79
CA ASP A 40 -9.93 -4.15 8.66
C ASP A 40 -9.63 -2.86 9.44
N PHE A 41 -9.63 -1.74 8.72
CA PHE A 41 -9.37 -0.42 9.27
C PHE A 41 -10.49 0.05 10.20
N THR A 42 -11.64 -0.61 10.25
CA THR A 42 -12.72 -0.24 11.18
C THR A 42 -12.78 -1.12 12.42
N GLY A 43 -12.10 -2.28 12.42
CA GLY A 43 -12.25 -3.29 13.47
C GLY A 43 -13.61 -4.00 13.43
N GLN A 44 -14.24 -4.12 12.26
CA GLN A 44 -15.54 -4.80 12.11
C GLN A 44 -15.44 -6.31 12.32
N CYS A 45 -14.28 -6.89 12.00
CA CYS A 45 -13.99 -8.31 12.11
C CYS A 45 -13.18 -8.65 13.37
N GLY A 46 -12.83 -7.64 14.20
CA GLY A 46 -12.02 -7.82 15.40
C GLY A 46 -11.21 -6.59 15.75
N SER A 47 -9.88 -6.73 15.80
CA SER A 47 -8.97 -5.60 16.04
C SER A 47 -8.80 -4.76 14.78
N ARG A 48 -8.44 -3.48 14.96
CA ARG A 48 -8.14 -2.57 13.83
C ARG A 48 -6.80 -2.95 13.19
N TYR A 49 -6.77 -3.01 11.86
CA TYR A 49 -5.59 -3.34 11.05
C TYR A 49 -4.90 -4.68 11.41
N PRO A 50 -5.65 -5.80 11.49
CA PRO A 50 -5.11 -7.07 11.95
C PRO A 50 -3.94 -7.57 11.11
N LEU A 51 -3.95 -7.36 9.78
CA LEU A 51 -2.86 -7.83 8.90
C LEU A 51 -1.63 -6.92 9.01
N LEU A 52 -1.81 -5.61 9.02
CA LEU A 52 -0.68 -4.68 9.16
C LEU A 52 -0.04 -4.78 10.55
N ASN A 53 -0.81 -5.02 11.61
CA ASN A 53 -0.26 -5.29 12.93
C ASN A 53 0.56 -6.59 12.94
N ALA A 54 0.12 -7.63 12.22
CA ALA A 54 0.91 -8.86 12.09
C ALA A 54 2.24 -8.61 11.36
N ILE A 55 2.24 -7.79 10.31
CA ILE A 55 3.47 -7.33 9.63
C ILE A 55 4.38 -6.57 10.61
N GLN A 56 3.84 -5.57 11.31
CA GLN A 56 4.59 -4.77 12.28
C GLN A 56 5.25 -5.67 13.34
N ASN A 57 4.47 -6.56 13.96
CA ASN A 57 4.96 -7.47 15.00
C ASN A 57 6.03 -8.43 14.45
N GLY A 58 5.84 -8.90 13.22
CA GLY A 58 6.79 -9.74 12.51
C GLY A 58 8.12 -9.05 12.27
N LEU A 59 8.11 -7.78 11.85
CA LEU A 59 9.32 -7.00 11.56
C LEU A 59 10.00 -6.41 12.81
N ALA A 60 9.23 -6.09 13.85
CA ALA A 60 9.75 -5.54 15.11
C ALA A 60 10.45 -6.59 15.99
N SER A 61 10.21 -7.87 15.72
CA SER A 61 10.77 -8.98 16.50
C SER A 61 12.06 -9.53 15.87
N GLY A 62 13.20 -9.18 16.46
CA GLY A 62 14.51 -9.79 16.17
C GLY A 62 15.64 -8.78 15.88
N PRO A 63 16.90 -9.25 15.73
CA PRO A 63 17.99 -8.43 15.25
C PRO A 63 17.63 -7.93 13.86
N GLN A 64 17.52 -6.60 13.69
CA GLN A 64 17.42 -6.00 12.36
C GLN A 64 18.58 -6.55 11.51
N PRO A 65 18.32 -7.06 10.28
CA PRO A 65 19.41 -7.36 9.37
C PRO A 65 20.25 -6.10 9.27
N SER A 66 21.51 -6.21 9.69
CA SER A 66 22.42 -5.07 9.65
C SER A 66 22.42 -4.58 8.21
N PRO A 67 22.28 -3.26 7.96
CA PRO A 67 22.35 -2.76 6.61
C PRO A 67 23.61 -3.36 5.96
N PRO A 68 23.53 -3.86 4.72
CA PRO A 68 24.71 -4.37 4.03
C PRO A 68 25.81 -3.31 4.19
N PRO A 69 27.06 -3.70 4.50
CA PRO A 69 28.12 -2.74 4.77
C PRO A 69 28.09 -1.71 3.66
N THR A 70 27.77 -0.47 4.03
CA THR A 70 27.83 0.67 3.13
C THR A 70 29.28 0.72 2.69
N SER A 71 29.58 0.13 1.54
CA SER A 71 30.81 0.44 0.84
C SER A 71 30.78 1.96 0.71
N ASN A 72 31.76 2.64 1.30
CA ASN A 72 31.97 4.08 1.15
C ASN A 72 32.37 4.40 -0.30
N GLN A 73 31.65 3.86 -1.29
CA GLN A 73 31.67 4.34 -2.64
C GLN A 73 30.86 5.62 -2.62
N THR A 74 31.58 6.70 -2.36
CA THR A 74 31.29 8.02 -2.89
C THR A 74 31.19 7.89 -4.40
N THR A 75 30.06 7.41 -4.92
CA THR A 75 29.71 7.66 -6.31
C THR A 75 29.30 9.13 -6.33
N THR A 76 30.25 9.98 -6.71
CA THR A 76 29.99 11.37 -7.08
C THR A 76 28.94 11.33 -8.18
N ARG A 77 27.66 11.39 -7.80
CA ARG A 77 26.58 11.52 -8.78
C ARG A 77 26.91 12.80 -9.55
N PRO A 78 27.09 12.75 -10.88
CA PRO A 78 27.20 13.98 -11.66
C PRO A 78 25.99 14.85 -11.27
N PRO A 79 26.14 16.17 -11.14
CA PRO A 79 25.00 17.03 -10.91
C PRO A 79 24.09 16.92 -12.14
N THR A 80 23.11 16.02 -12.07
CA THR A 80 22.01 15.99 -13.03
C THR A 80 21.29 17.31 -12.82
N ALA A 81 21.47 18.22 -13.76
CA ALA A 81 20.75 19.48 -13.81
C ALA A 81 19.28 19.16 -13.55
N ARG A 82 18.73 19.77 -12.49
CA ARG A 82 17.31 19.69 -12.20
C ARG A 82 16.57 20.09 -13.48
N PRO A 83 15.69 19.24 -14.05
CA PRO A 83 14.83 19.72 -15.12
C PRO A 83 14.08 20.96 -14.60
N PRO A 84 13.90 22.01 -15.42
CA PRO A 84 13.13 23.17 -15.00
C PRO A 84 11.79 22.70 -14.45
N ILE A 85 11.46 23.16 -13.25
CA ILE A 85 10.10 23.11 -12.72
C ILE A 85 9.22 23.85 -13.73
N THR A 86 8.52 23.10 -14.58
CA THR A 86 7.40 23.63 -15.34
C THR A 86 6.39 24.10 -14.30
N GLN A 87 6.23 25.42 -14.21
CA GLN A 87 5.26 26.05 -13.34
C GLN A 87 3.90 25.38 -13.57
N SER A 88 3.26 24.96 -12.48
CA SER A 88 1.88 24.49 -12.51
C SER A 88 1.02 25.56 -13.21
N PRO A 89 0.16 25.20 -14.18
CA PRO A 89 -0.75 26.18 -14.76
C PRO A 89 -1.61 26.81 -13.64
N PRO A 90 -1.92 28.11 -13.73
CA PRO A 90 -2.70 28.78 -12.70
C PRO A 90 -4.08 28.13 -12.57
N SER A 91 -4.54 27.93 -11.33
CA SER A 91 -5.88 27.45 -11.00
C SER A 91 -6.92 28.14 -11.87
N GLN A 92 -7.47 27.41 -12.85
CA GLN A 92 -8.65 27.87 -13.56
C GLN A 92 -9.81 27.87 -12.56
N LYS A 93 -10.28 29.08 -12.27
CA LYS A 93 -11.51 29.37 -11.56
C LYS A 93 -12.63 28.55 -12.20
N THR A 94 -13.19 27.61 -11.45
CA THR A 94 -14.35 26.81 -11.88
C THR A 94 -15.49 27.76 -12.24
N THR A 95 -15.78 27.85 -13.54
CA THR A 95 -17.00 28.50 -14.04
C THR A 95 -18.07 27.43 -14.08
N THR A 96 -19.11 27.62 -13.27
CA THR A 96 -20.28 26.76 -13.16
C THR A 96 -21.03 26.76 -14.50
N THR A 97 -20.95 25.67 -15.26
CA THR A 97 -21.82 25.44 -16.42
C THR A 97 -23.22 25.05 -15.94
N PRO A 98 -24.32 25.65 -16.45
CA PRO A 98 -25.66 25.24 -16.07
C PRO A 98 -25.93 23.81 -16.56
N SER A 99 -26.41 22.96 -15.66
CA SER A 99 -26.84 21.59 -15.95
C SER A 99 -27.94 21.58 -17.01
N ARG A 100 -27.72 20.82 -18.09
CA ARG A 100 -28.78 20.47 -19.05
C ARG A 100 -29.74 19.48 -18.37
N PRO A 101 -31.07 19.70 -18.42
CA PRO A 101 -32.02 18.73 -17.87
C PRO A 101 -31.92 17.39 -18.62
N ILE A 102 -31.73 16.30 -17.88
CA ILE A 102 -31.89 14.94 -18.41
C ILE A 102 -33.39 14.66 -18.44
N THR A 103 -33.96 14.60 -19.65
CA THR A 103 -35.29 14.03 -19.88
C THR A 103 -35.23 12.54 -19.54
N GLN A 104 -35.90 12.14 -18.45
CA GLN A 104 -36.20 10.73 -18.18
C GLN A 104 -37.14 10.21 -19.26
N ASN A 105 -36.77 9.09 -19.88
CA ASN A 105 -37.72 8.31 -20.67
C ASN A 105 -38.11 7.09 -19.82
N PRO A 106 -39.38 6.95 -19.42
CA PRO A 106 -39.84 5.78 -18.69
C PRO A 106 -40.11 4.64 -19.68
N ASN A 107 -39.74 3.41 -19.28
CA ASN A 107 -39.90 2.13 -19.98
C ASN A 107 -38.73 1.67 -20.86
N GLN A 108 -37.70 1.12 -20.19
CA GLN A 108 -37.15 -0.23 -20.43
C GLN A 108 -36.67 -0.76 -19.07
#